data_AF-A0A706C543-F1
#
_entry.id   AF-A0A706C543-F1
#
_cell.length_a   1.000
_cell.length_b   1.000
_cell.length_c   1.000
_cell.angle_alpha   90.00
_cell.angle_beta   90.00
_cell.angle_gamma   90.00
#
_symmetry.space_group_name_H-M   'P 1'
#
loop_
_entity.id
_entity.type
_entity.pdbx_description
1 polymer ?
#
loop_
_entity_poly.entity_id
_entity_poly.type
_entity_poly.pdbx_seq_one_letter_code
_entity_poly.pdbx_strand_id
1 'polypeptide(L)' 'MYYGFDIGGTKIALGVFDSTRRLQWEKRVPTPHTSYSAFLDAVCELVEEADQRFGVKGSVGIGIPGM' A
#
# COMPACT_ATOMS: atom_id res chain seq x y z
N MET A 1 2.24 12.65 3.64
CA MET A 1 1.24 11.79 2.97
C MET A 1 0.98 10.58 3.83
N TYR A 2 -0.24 10.05 3.81
CA TYR A 2 -0.63 8.84 4.52
C TYR A 2 -0.96 7.75 3.52
N TYR A 3 -0.29 6.60 3.62
CA TYR A 3 -0.50 5.44 2.77
C TYR A 3 -1.26 4.39 3.56
N GLY A 4 -2.49 4.10 3.14
CA GLY A 4 -3.33 3.09 3.74
C GLY A 4 -3.36 1.83 2.87
N PHE A 5 -2.94 0.70 3.44
CA PHE A 5 -3.06 -0.60 2.81
C PHE A 5 -4.26 -1.37 3.39
N ASP A 6 -5.09 -1.89 2.51
CA ASP A 6 -6.10 -2.92 2.79
C ASP A 6 -5.68 -4.20 2.07
N ILE A 7 -5.23 -5.19 2.86
CA ILE A 7 -4.64 -6.42 2.35
C ILE A 7 -5.62 -7.55 2.61
N GLY A 8 -6.34 -7.96 1.58
CA GLY A 8 -7.18 -9.15 1.60
C GLY A 8 -6.43 -10.39 1.11
N GLY A 9 -7.07 -11.55 1.22
CA GLY A 9 -6.50 -12.80 0.71
C GLY A 9 -6.24 -12.79 -0.79
N THR A 10 -6.97 -12.02 -1.60
CA THR A 10 -6.82 -12.03 -3.06
C THR A 10 -6.17 -10.76 -3.61
N LYS A 11 -6.29 -9.63 -2.91
CA LYS A 11 -5.91 -8.30 -3.42
C LYS A 11 -5.33 -7.44 -2.32
N ILE A 12 -4.31 -6.66 -2.70
CA ILE A 12 -3.77 -5.55 -1.92
C ILE A 12 -4.31 -4.26 -2.55
N ALA A 13 -4.91 -3.39 -1.75
CA ALA A 13 -5.33 -2.06 -2.15
C ALA A 13 -4.52 -1.00 -1.38
N LEU A 14 -3.90 -0.09 -2.11
CA LEU A 14 -3.23 1.09 -1.59
C LEU A 14 -4.10 2.33 -1.85
N GLY A 15 -4.35 3.12 -0.82
CA GLY A 15 -4.84 4.50 -0.92
C GLY A 15 -3.82 5.49 -0.36
N VAL A 16 -3.54 6.55 -1.09
CA VAL A 16 -2.66 7.65 -0.67
C VAL A 16 -3.49 8.89 -0.37
N PHE A 17 -3.33 9.43 0.83
CA PHE A 17 -4.11 10.55 1.33
C PHE A 17 -3.22 11.73 1.74
N ASP A 18 -3.73 12.95 1.54
CA ASP A 18 -3.09 14.17 2.01
C ASP A 18 -3.29 14.41 3.52
N SER A 19 -2.74 15.52 4.03
CA SER A 19 -2.87 15.92 5.43
C SER A 19 -4.32 16.14 5.88
N THR A 20 -5.24 16.40 4.95
CA THR A 20 -6.67 16.58 5.17
C THR A 20 -7.48 15.29 4.99
N ARG A 21 -6.80 14.14 4.83
CA ARG A 21 -7.39 12.81 4.58
C ARG A 21 -8.17 12.71 3.26
N ARG A 22 -7.85 13.55 2.27
CA ARG A 22 -8.43 13.42 0.91
C ARG A 22 -7.59 12.46 0.09
N LEU A 23 -8.26 11.56 -0.62
CA LEU A 23 -7.62 10.59 -1.51
C LEU A 23 -6.96 11.32 -2.68
N GLN A 24 -5.66 11.11 -2.85
CA GLN A 24 -4.84 11.68 -3.92
C GLN A 24 -4.54 10.65 -5.00
N TRP A 25 -4.41 9.38 -4.62
CA TRP A 25 -4.14 8.28 -5.53
C TRP A 25 -4.52 6.94 -4.92
N GLU A 26 -4.90 5.98 -5.76
CA GLU A 26 -5.13 4.60 -5.36
C GLU A 26 -4.55 3.62 -6.39
N LYS A 27 -4.18 2.44 -5.91
CA LYS A 27 -3.72 1.32 -6.74
C LYS A 27 -4.15 0.00 -6.13
N ARG A 28 -4.43 -0.99 -6.99
CA ARG A 28 -4.77 -2.35 -6.59
C ARG A 28 -3.90 -3.35 -7.32
N VAL A 29 -3.38 -4.33 -6.60
CA VAL A 29 -2.60 -5.44 -7.16
C VAL A 29 -3.10 -6.78 -6.60
N PRO A 30 -2.92 -7.90 -7.31
CA PRO A 30 -3.14 -9.22 -6.73
C PRO A 30 -2.24 -9.45 -5.51
N THR A 31 -2.73 -10.18 -4.52
CA THR A 31 -1.89 -10.60 -3.38
C THR A 31 -1.00 -11.76 -3.82
N PRO A 32 0.33 -11.64 -3.74
CA PRO A 32 1.22 -12.76 -4.06
C PRO A 32 1.02 -13.91 -3.06
N HIS A 33 0.86 -15.12 -3.58
CA HIS A 33 0.70 -16.35 -2.79
C HIS A 33 1.89 -17.30 -2.86
N THR A 34 2.93 -16.93 -3.62
CA THR A 34 4.08 -17.77 -3.90
C THR A 34 5.04 -17.85 -2.71
N SER A 35 5.26 -16.74 -2.01
CA SER A 35 6.07 -16.69 -0.79
C SER A 35 5.76 -15.42 0.02
N TYR A 36 6.14 -15.44 1.30
CA TYR A 36 6.10 -14.24 2.14
C TYR A 36 7.02 -13.12 1.62
N SER A 37 8.17 -13.47 1.02
CA SER A 37 9.06 -12.48 0.42
C SER A 37 8.39 -11.77 -0.76
N ALA A 38 7.73 -12.50 -1.66
CA ALA A 38 7.03 -11.91 -2.80
C ALA A 38 5.89 -10.98 -2.34
N PHE A 39 5.23 -11.32 -1.22
CA PHE A 39 4.25 -10.45 -0.59
C PHE A 39 4.89 -9.15 -0.07
N LEU A 40 6.02 -9.25 0.66
CA LEU A 40 6.73 -8.07 1.15
C LEU A 40 7.23 -7.19 0.00
N ASP A 41 7.80 -7.79 -1.04
CA ASP A 41 8.27 -7.08 -2.23
C ASP A 41 7.14 -6.27 -2.87
N ALA A 42 5.95 -6.87 -3.04
CA ALA A 42 4.79 -6.16 -3.59
C ALA A 42 4.34 -4.97 -2.71
N VAL A 43 4.43 -5.09 -1.39
CA VAL A 43 4.12 -3.96 -0.48
C VAL A 43 5.18 -2.87 -0.58
N CYS A 44 6.47 -3.24 -0.58
CA CYS A 44 7.58 -2.31 -0.72
C CYS A 44 7.53 -1.54 -2.06
N GLU A 45 7.29 -2.23 -3.17
CA GLU A 45 7.15 -1.61 -4.51
C GLU A 45 6.02 -0.57 -4.52
N LEU A 46 4.88 -0.87 -3.88
CA LEU A 46 3.76 0.07 -3.78
C LEU A 46 4.11 1.31 -2.94
N VAL A 47 4.87 1.16 -1.86
CA VAL A 47 5.36 2.29 -1.06
C VAL A 47 6.36 3.12 -1.86
N GLU A 48 7.33 2.49 -2.52
CA GLU A 48 8.33 3.18 -3.35
C GLU A 48 7.69 3.95 -4.50
N GLU A 49 6.69 3.37 -5.17
CA GLU A 49 5.93 4.05 -6.22
C GLU A 49 5.18 5.27 -5.68
N ALA A 50 4.57 5.16 -4.49
CA ALA A 50 3.93 6.29 -3.84
C ALA A 50 4.93 7.39 -3.45
N ASP A 51 6.08 7.01 -2.88
CA ASP A 51 7.14 7.93 -2.50
C ASP A 51 7.67 8.70 -3.72
N GLN A 52 7.96 7.98 -4.82
CA GLN A 52 8.41 8.57 -6.08
C GLN A 52 7.35 9.49 -6.68
N ARG A 53 6.09 9.08 -6.66
CA ARG A 53 4.97 9.85 -7.25
C ARG A 53 4.73 11.17 -6.54
N PHE A 54 4.86 11.19 -5.22
CA PHE A 54 4.55 12.37 -4.40
C PHE A 54 5.80 13.13 -3.91
N GLY A 55 7.00 12.62 -4.22
CA GLY A 55 8.27 13.25 -3.85
C GLY A 55 8.50 13.34 -2.33
N VAL A 56 7.85 12.48 -1.55
CA VAL A 56 7.89 12.49 -0.08
C VAL A 56 7.85 11.07 0.45
N LYS A 57 8.47 10.82 1.60
CA LYS A 57 8.29 9.57 2.33
C LYS A 57 7.00 9.61 3.15
N GLY A 58 6.01 8.83 2.75
CA GLY A 58 4.72 8.77 3.45
C GLY A 58 4.74 7.92 4.73
N SER A 59 3.77 8.16 5.62
CA SER A 59 3.51 7.27 6.74
C SER A 59 2.65 6.10 6.28
N VAL A 60 3.05 4.87 6.59
CA VAL A 60 2.37 3.64 6.17
C VAL A 60 1.51 3.08 7.31
N GLY A 61 0.24 2.79 7.00
CA GLY A 61 -0.66 2.01 7.85
C GLY A 61 -1.18 0.80 7.09
N ILE A 62 -1.25 -0.36 7.75
CA ILE A 62 -1.64 -1.63 7.14
C ILE A 62 -2.82 -2.24 7.91
N GLY A 63 -3.88 -2.58 7.19
CA GLY A 63 -4.99 -3.41 7.66
C GLY A 63 -4.99 -4.76 6.98
N ILE A 64 -5.09 -5.84 7.77
CA ILE A 64 -5.14 -7.23 7.32
C ILE A 64 -6.26 -7.95 8.12
N PRO A 65 -7.07 -8.84 7.52
CA PRO A 65 -8.03 -9.64 8.25
C PRO A 65 -7.33 -10.70 9.10
N GLY A 66 -7.36 -10.53 10.43
CA GLY A 66 -6.76 -11.43 11.42
C GLY A 66 -5.53 -10.83 12.11
N MET A 67 -5.02 -11.54 13.11
CA MET A 67 -3.71 -11.29 13.74
C MET A 67 -3.00 -12.62 13.96
#